data_AF-T1A3U6-F1
#
_entry.id   AF-T1A3U6-F1
#
_cell.length_a   1.000
_cell.length_b   1.000
_cell.length_c   1.000
_cell.angle_alpha   90.00
_cell.angle_beta   90.00
_cell.angle_gamma   90.00
#
_symmetry.space_group_name_H-M   'P 1'
#
loop_
_entity.id
_entity.type
_entity.pdbx_description
1 polymer ?
#
loop_
_entity_poly.entity_id
_entity_poly.type
_entity_poly.pdbx_seq_one_letter_code
_entity_poly.pdbx_strand_id
1 'polypeptide(L)'
;MVLRLPQSDLGALDSVLTLRVRSQGGQLIPLSEVVHVKTTSWSDAIYHQDLLPVTYVTGDDAGHVDSALYGMFKLVSEISQRTFDGHHLSQHFIGPPRNGDSFSIKWGGEWTTTYETFRDMGLAYSMGLVLIYLLVVGQFRSYLVPLVIMAPIPLTVIGVMPGHWLMHAQFTATSMIGMIAL
;
A
#
# COMPACT_ATOMS: atom_id res chain seq x y z
N MET A 1 5.58 39.64 21.12
CA MET A 1 4.85 39.58 22.40
C MET A 1 3.41 39.19 22.07
N VAL A 2 2.94 38.02 22.54
CA VAL A 2 1.57 37.56 22.29
C VAL A 2 0.73 37.89 23.51
N LEU A 3 -0.33 38.68 23.32
CA LEU A 3 -1.30 38.96 24.37
C LEU A 3 -2.30 37.79 24.41
N ARG A 4 -2.36 37.08 25.54
CA ARG A 4 -3.27 35.93 25.73
C ARG A 4 -3.93 36.02 27.11
N LEU A 5 -5.18 35.59 27.19
CA LEU A 5 -5.93 35.47 28.44
C LEU A 5 -5.29 34.42 29.38
N PRO A 6 -5.46 34.56 30.71
CA PRO A 6 -5.06 33.55 31.68
C PRO A 6 -5.71 32.19 31.40
N GLN A 7 -5.02 31.09 31.72
CA GLN A 7 -5.55 29.74 31.46
C GLN A 7 -6.87 29.45 32.22
N SER A 8 -7.10 30.09 33.37
CA SER A 8 -8.36 30.00 34.12
C SER A 8 -9.58 30.42 33.31
N ASP A 9 -9.40 31.40 32.40
CA ASP A 9 -10.49 32.00 31.65
C ASP A 9 -10.72 31.28 30.30
N LEU A 10 -9.78 30.39 29.91
CA LEU A 10 -9.82 29.59 28.69
C LEU A 10 -10.27 28.14 28.93
N GLY A 11 -10.38 27.70 30.18
CA GLY A 11 -10.69 26.32 30.53
C GLY A 11 -12.16 25.93 30.42
N ALA A 12 -13.07 26.90 30.41
CA ALA A 12 -14.51 26.69 30.30
C ALA A 12 -15.10 27.52 29.15
N LEU A 13 -15.96 26.91 28.35
CA LEU A 13 -16.61 27.57 27.23
C LEU A 13 -17.44 28.77 27.68
N ASP A 14 -18.13 28.65 28.83
CA ASP A 14 -18.93 29.73 29.40
C ASP A 14 -18.10 30.97 29.74
N SER A 15 -16.86 30.77 30.22
CA SER A 15 -15.92 31.87 30.49
C SER A 15 -15.53 32.60 29.21
N VAL A 16 -15.34 31.87 28.11
CA VAL A 16 -15.03 32.47 26.80
C VAL A 16 -16.23 33.25 26.25
N LEU A 17 -17.44 32.76 26.44
CA LEU A 17 -18.67 33.40 25.95
C LEU A 17 -19.02 34.71 26.68
N THR A 18 -18.56 34.88 27.92
CA THR A 18 -18.77 36.13 28.69
C THR A 18 -17.75 37.23 28.37
N LEU A 19 -16.73 36.94 27.56
CA LEU A 19 -15.73 37.92 27.14
C LEU A 19 -16.39 39.06 26.36
N ARG A 20 -16.03 40.30 26.69
CA ARG A 20 -16.61 41.50 26.07
C ARG A 20 -15.78 41.95 24.89
N VAL A 21 -16.45 42.15 23.76
CA VAL A 21 -15.86 42.66 22.52
C VAL A 21 -16.44 44.05 22.23
N ARG A 22 -15.62 44.95 21.71
CA ARG A 22 -16.05 46.31 21.37
C ARG A 22 -16.74 46.32 20.01
N SER A 23 -17.99 46.79 19.98
CA SER A 23 -18.75 47.06 18.75
C SER A 23 -18.23 48.31 18.04
N GLN A 24 -18.53 48.48 16.74
CA GLN A 24 -18.17 49.68 15.98
C GLN A 24 -18.75 50.97 16.60
N GLY A 25 -19.88 50.88 17.29
CA GLY A 25 -20.48 51.99 18.06
C GLY A 25 -19.82 52.26 19.42
N GLY A 26 -18.70 51.60 19.75
CA GLY A 26 -17.95 51.78 20.99
C GLY A 26 -18.48 51.03 22.21
N GLN A 27 -19.67 50.42 22.12
CA GLN A 27 -20.28 49.62 23.19
C GLN A 27 -19.56 48.27 23.38
N LEU A 28 -19.54 47.78 24.61
CA LEU A 28 -18.98 46.46 24.96
C LEU A 28 -20.09 45.43 25.01
N ILE A 29 -20.03 44.44 24.12
CA ILE A 29 -21.04 43.39 23.95
C ILE A 29 -20.41 42.03 24.30
N PRO A 30 -21.07 41.16 25.08
CA PRO A 30 -20.54 39.84 25.38
C PRO A 30 -20.48 38.96 24.13
N LEU A 31 -19.48 38.09 24.04
CA LEU A 31 -19.24 37.24 22.89
C LEU A 31 -20.45 36.33 22.60
N SER A 32 -21.16 35.89 23.65
CA SER A 32 -22.40 35.11 23.57
C SER A 32 -23.51 35.72 22.72
N GLU A 33 -23.57 37.06 22.61
CA GLU A 33 -24.59 37.76 21.82
C GLU A 33 -24.24 37.85 20.34
N VAL A 34 -22.99 37.57 19.98
CA VAL A 34 -22.47 37.71 18.60
C VAL A 34 -22.00 36.40 18.00
N VAL A 35 -21.91 35.31 18.77
CA VAL A 35 -21.51 33.98 18.30
C VAL A 35 -22.57 32.93 18.58
N HIS A 36 -22.65 31.95 17.69
CA HIS A 36 -23.41 30.73 17.93
C HIS A 36 -22.46 29.56 18.18
N VAL A 37 -22.60 28.93 19.34
CA VAL A 37 -21.88 27.71 19.67
C VAL A 37 -22.55 26.54 18.98
N LYS A 38 -21.78 25.83 18.16
CA LYS A 38 -22.19 24.54 17.60
C LYS A 38 -21.23 23.46 18.08
N THR A 39 -21.72 22.58 18.94
CA THR A 39 -20.97 21.37 19.30
C THR A 39 -20.93 20.45 18.09
N THR A 40 -19.73 20.20 17.58
CA THR A 40 -19.48 19.23 16.52
C THR A 40 -18.56 18.14 17.07
N SER A 41 -18.74 16.91 16.60
CA SER A 41 -17.72 15.89 16.79
C SER A 41 -16.44 16.32 16.06
N TRP A 42 -15.29 16.02 16.64
CA TRP A 42 -14.01 16.17 15.97
C TRP A 42 -14.05 15.34 14.68
N SER A 43 -13.60 15.92 13.56
CA SER A 43 -13.47 15.17 12.31
C SER A 43 -12.22 14.29 12.41
N ASP A 44 -12.36 12.98 12.16
CA ASP A 44 -11.21 12.08 12.15
C ASP A 44 -10.12 12.58 11.20
N ALA A 45 -8.87 12.25 11.54
CA ALA A 45 -7.74 12.59 10.69
C ALA A 45 -7.92 11.96 9.31
N ILE A 46 -7.86 12.78 8.25
CA ILE A 46 -7.90 12.29 6.87
C ILE A 46 -6.50 11.84 6.49
N TYR A 47 -6.30 10.52 6.43
CA TYR A 47 -5.05 9.95 5.96
C TYR A 47 -4.93 10.10 4.45
N HIS A 48 -3.71 10.31 3.99
CA HIS A 48 -3.40 10.39 2.57
C HIS A 48 -2.27 9.41 2.24
N GLN A 49 -2.41 8.71 1.13
CA GLN A 49 -1.35 7.89 0.53
C GLN A 49 -1.33 8.18 -0.97
N ASP A 50 -0.15 8.40 -1.54
CA ASP A 50 0.01 8.74 -2.96
C ASP A 50 -0.85 9.95 -3.40
N LEU A 51 -0.97 10.95 -2.52
CA LEU A 51 -1.80 12.16 -2.67
C LEU A 51 -3.32 11.93 -2.70
N LEU A 52 -3.78 10.71 -2.45
CA LEU A 52 -5.21 10.37 -2.39
C LEU A 52 -5.66 10.19 -0.94
N PRO A 53 -6.87 10.64 -0.56
CA PRO A 53 -7.44 10.35 0.75
C PRO A 53 -7.72 8.85 0.87
N VAL A 54 -7.35 8.23 1.99
CA VAL A 54 -7.47 6.79 2.20
C VAL A 54 -8.06 6.46 3.56
N THR A 55 -8.71 5.29 3.62
CA THR A 55 -9.11 4.64 4.87
C THR A 55 -8.41 3.29 4.93
N TYR A 56 -7.63 3.06 5.98
CA TYR A 56 -6.94 1.80 6.18
C TYR A 56 -7.92 0.77 6.75
N VAL A 57 -8.07 -0.36 6.06
CA VAL A 57 -8.72 -1.55 6.57
C VAL A 57 -7.63 -2.59 6.78
N THR A 58 -7.36 -2.92 8.04
CA THR A 58 -6.35 -3.89 8.42
C THR A 58 -7.01 -5.18 8.88
N GLY A 59 -6.34 -6.30 8.62
CA GLY A 59 -6.75 -7.62 9.05
C GLY A 59 -5.52 -8.52 9.07
N ASP A 60 -5.54 -9.49 9.98
CA ASP A 60 -4.48 -10.49 10.11
C ASP A 60 -5.12 -11.89 10.07
N ASP A 61 -4.49 -12.82 9.37
CA ASP A 61 -4.98 -14.19 9.23
C ASP A 61 -4.23 -15.08 10.22
N ALA A 62 -4.89 -15.43 11.33
CA ALA A 62 -4.34 -16.29 12.38
C ALA A 62 -4.65 -17.79 12.15
N GLY A 63 -4.96 -18.17 10.90
CA GLY A 63 -5.32 -19.54 10.51
C GLY A 63 -4.14 -20.52 10.46
N HIS A 64 -4.43 -21.81 10.23
CA HIS A 64 -3.41 -22.88 10.09
C HIS A 64 -2.63 -22.81 8.77
N VAL A 65 -2.96 -21.85 7.91
CA VAL A 65 -2.27 -21.57 6.65
C VAL A 65 -1.52 -20.27 6.88
N ASP A 66 -0.22 -20.35 7.16
CA ASP A 66 0.63 -19.24 7.66
C ASP A 66 0.92 -18.13 6.61
N SER A 67 -0.05 -17.72 5.79
CA SER A 67 0.16 -16.61 4.86
C SER A 67 -1.08 -15.73 4.67
N ALA A 68 -0.91 -14.45 5.01
CA ALA A 68 -1.90 -13.40 4.81
C ALA A 68 -2.31 -13.25 3.33
N LEU A 69 -1.50 -13.74 2.38
CA LEU A 69 -1.86 -13.75 0.97
C LEU A 69 -3.09 -14.59 0.67
N TYR A 70 -3.29 -15.74 1.33
CA TYR A 70 -4.44 -16.60 1.03
C TYR A 70 -5.75 -15.94 1.48
N GLY A 71 -5.77 -15.36 2.68
CA GLY A 71 -6.88 -14.54 3.17
C GLY A 71 -7.16 -13.35 2.26
N MET A 72 -6.11 -12.65 1.80
CA MET A 72 -6.23 -11.56 0.83
C MET A 72 -6.90 -12.03 -0.47
N PHE A 73 -6.41 -13.11 -1.10
CA PHE A 73 -6.98 -13.61 -2.35
C PHE A 73 -8.43 -14.09 -2.21
N LYS A 74 -8.80 -14.64 -1.04
CA LYS A 74 -10.19 -14.96 -0.74
C LYS A 74 -11.05 -13.68 -0.73
N LEU A 75 -10.63 -12.63 -0.02
CA LEU A 75 -11.34 -11.35 0.02
C LEU A 75 -11.42 -10.69 -1.37
N VAL A 76 -10.33 -10.70 -2.13
CA VAL A 76 -10.29 -10.25 -3.53
C VAL A 76 -11.41 -10.90 -4.34
N SER A 77 -11.54 -12.23 -4.23
CA SER A 77 -12.54 -13.00 -4.97
C SER A 77 -13.96 -12.68 -4.51
N GLU A 78 -14.20 -12.57 -3.20
CA GLU A 78 -15.52 -12.23 -2.66
C GLU A 78 -15.96 -10.81 -3.02
N ILE A 79 -15.05 -9.84 -2.96
CA ILE A 79 -15.33 -8.45 -3.32
C ILE A 79 -15.58 -8.32 -4.83
N SER A 80 -14.87 -9.08 -5.66
CA SER A 80 -15.06 -9.08 -7.11
C SER A 80 -16.45 -9.57 -7.53
N GLN A 81 -17.07 -10.44 -6.72
CA GLN A 81 -18.39 -11.01 -6.99
C GLN A 81 -19.55 -10.14 -6.49
N ARG A 82 -19.26 -9.07 -5.74
CA ARG A 82 -20.28 -8.19 -5.15
C ARG A 82 -20.30 -6.83 -5.83
N THR A 83 -21.46 -6.19 -5.79
CA THR A 83 -21.66 -4.79 -6.16
C THR A 83 -21.92 -3.98 -4.91
N PHE A 84 -21.27 -2.82 -4.80
CA PHE A 84 -21.46 -1.86 -3.72
C PHE A 84 -22.13 -0.63 -4.32
N ASP A 85 -23.33 -0.28 -3.85
CA ASP A 85 -24.15 0.82 -4.42
C ASP A 85 -24.30 0.76 -5.95
N GLY A 86 -24.45 -0.45 -6.51
CA GLY A 86 -24.58 -0.67 -7.95
C GLY A 86 -23.29 -0.58 -8.76
N HIS A 87 -22.14 -0.36 -8.10
CA HIS A 87 -20.83 -0.24 -8.74
C HIS A 87 -19.90 -1.40 -8.32
N HIS A 88 -19.01 -1.79 -9.23
CA HIS A 88 -17.91 -2.71 -8.90
C HIS A 88 -16.71 -1.89 -8.41
N LEU A 89 -16.14 -2.30 -7.27
CA LEU A 89 -14.93 -1.69 -6.76
C LEU A 89 -13.74 -2.16 -7.58
N SER A 90 -13.00 -1.21 -8.15
CA SER A 90 -11.74 -1.53 -8.83
C SER A 90 -10.68 -1.92 -7.80
N GLN A 91 -10.04 -3.06 -8.01
CA GLN A 91 -9.03 -3.61 -7.11
C GLN A 91 -7.64 -3.46 -7.72
N HIS A 92 -6.73 -2.82 -6.99
CA HIS A 92 -5.37 -2.52 -7.41
C HIS A 92 -4.38 -3.28 -6.53
N PHE A 93 -3.51 -4.06 -7.15
CA PHE A 93 -2.50 -4.87 -6.47
C PHE A 93 -1.11 -4.22 -6.46
N ILE A 94 -0.92 -3.24 -7.35
CA ILE A 94 0.36 -2.59 -7.62
C ILE A 94 0.08 -1.13 -7.92
N GLY A 95 0.68 -0.23 -7.15
CA GLY A 95 0.54 1.21 -7.32
C GLY A 95 -0.83 1.77 -6.91
N PRO A 96 -0.98 3.10 -6.93
CA PRO A 96 -2.25 3.77 -6.65
C PRO A 96 -3.24 3.63 -7.82
N PRO A 97 -4.55 3.79 -7.55
CA PRO A 97 -5.55 3.91 -8.60
C PRO A 97 -5.23 5.12 -9.50
N ARG A 98 -5.44 4.98 -10.80
CA ARG A 98 -5.07 6.01 -11.78
C ARG A 98 -5.87 7.30 -11.65
N ASN A 99 -7.15 7.19 -11.28
CA ASN A 99 -8.07 8.33 -11.15
C ASN A 99 -8.72 8.28 -9.77
N GLY A 100 -8.74 9.41 -9.06
CA GLY A 100 -9.37 9.56 -7.74
C GLY A 100 -10.90 9.70 -7.77
N ASP A 101 -11.51 9.64 -8.95
CA ASP A 101 -12.92 9.95 -9.17
C ASP A 101 -13.86 8.79 -8.77
N SER A 102 -13.31 7.62 -8.45
CA SER A 102 -14.06 6.41 -8.10
C SER A 102 -13.49 5.71 -6.88
N PHE A 103 -14.37 5.15 -6.05
CA PHE A 103 -13.97 4.27 -4.95
C PHE A 103 -13.22 3.05 -5.49
N SER A 104 -12.05 2.79 -4.92
CA SER A 104 -11.17 1.70 -5.30
C SER A 104 -10.47 1.13 -4.08
N ILE A 105 -10.05 -0.13 -4.19
CA ILE A 105 -9.31 -0.82 -3.15
C ILE A 105 -7.88 -0.99 -3.63
N LYS A 106 -6.92 -0.59 -2.80
CA LYS A 106 -5.50 -0.89 -2.99
C LYS A 106 -5.10 -1.99 -2.00
N TRP A 107 -4.69 -3.14 -2.51
CA TRP A 107 -4.15 -4.24 -1.72
C TRP A 107 -2.68 -3.98 -1.39
N GLY A 108 -2.35 -4.04 -0.10
CA GLY A 108 -1.03 -3.77 0.43
C GLY A 108 -0.52 -4.89 1.33
N GLY A 109 0.55 -4.62 2.09
CA GLY A 109 1.11 -5.56 3.06
C GLY A 109 2.09 -6.56 2.43
N GLU A 110 2.02 -7.82 2.87
CA GLU A 110 2.95 -8.88 2.48
C GLU A 110 2.97 -9.13 0.96
N TRP A 111 1.83 -8.99 0.29
CA TRP A 111 1.74 -9.09 -1.17
C TRP A 111 2.64 -8.07 -1.88
N THR A 112 2.61 -6.81 -1.46
CA THR A 112 3.43 -5.75 -2.08
C THR A 112 4.91 -6.05 -1.93
N THR A 113 5.34 -6.39 -0.71
CA THR A 113 6.75 -6.73 -0.43
C THR A 113 7.21 -7.93 -1.24
N THR A 114 6.38 -8.98 -1.30
CA THR A 114 6.63 -10.19 -2.09
C THR A 114 6.77 -9.83 -3.56
N TYR A 115 5.76 -9.19 -4.14
CA TYR A 115 5.73 -8.86 -5.56
C TYR A 115 6.90 -7.96 -5.99
N GLU A 116 7.21 -6.91 -5.23
CA GLU A 116 8.31 -5.99 -5.54
C GLU A 116 9.66 -6.70 -5.48
N THR A 117 9.90 -7.51 -4.45
CA THR A 117 11.13 -8.29 -4.31
C THR A 117 11.31 -9.28 -5.47
N PHE A 118 10.27 -10.05 -5.78
CA PHE A 118 10.29 -11.02 -6.88
C PHE A 118 10.47 -10.36 -8.25
N ARG A 119 9.79 -9.23 -8.50
CA ARG A 119 9.93 -8.45 -9.73
C ARG A 119 11.36 -7.95 -9.90
N ASP A 120 11.92 -7.33 -8.87
CA ASP A 120 13.22 -6.66 -8.97
C ASP A 120 14.35 -7.68 -9.14
N MET A 121 14.30 -8.79 -8.41
CA MET A 121 15.27 -9.88 -8.56
C MET A 121 15.09 -10.62 -9.90
N GLY A 122 13.86 -10.82 -10.37
CA GLY A 122 13.58 -11.39 -11.69
C GLY A 122 14.07 -10.53 -12.85
N LEU A 123 13.96 -9.20 -12.73
CA LEU A 123 14.54 -8.24 -13.68
C LEU A 123 16.07 -8.31 -13.67
N ALA A 124 16.68 -8.30 -12.48
CA ALA A 124 18.13 -8.41 -12.34
C ALA A 124 18.66 -9.73 -12.95
N TYR A 125 17.97 -10.84 -12.68
CA TYR A 125 18.28 -12.14 -13.27
C TYR A 125 18.19 -12.13 -14.80
N SER A 126 17.12 -11.55 -15.35
CA SER A 126 16.92 -11.44 -16.80
C SER A 126 18.04 -10.61 -17.47
N MET A 127 18.43 -9.49 -16.86
CA MET A 127 19.57 -8.69 -17.32
C MET A 127 20.89 -9.49 -17.24
N GLY A 128 21.09 -10.25 -16.16
CA GLY A 128 22.24 -11.14 -16.00
C GLY A 128 22.33 -12.19 -17.10
N LEU A 129 21.22 -12.84 -17.45
CA LEU A 129 21.17 -13.79 -18.56
C LEU A 129 21.55 -13.14 -19.88
N VAL A 130 21.06 -11.93 -20.17
CA VAL A 130 21.43 -11.21 -21.39
C VAL A 130 22.94 -10.91 -21.42
N LEU A 131 23.53 -10.50 -20.29
CA LEU A 131 24.97 -10.25 -20.21
C LEU A 131 25.79 -11.52 -20.43
N ILE A 132 25.41 -12.63 -19.78
CA ILE A 132 26.08 -13.93 -19.97
C ILE A 132 25.94 -14.38 -21.42
N TYR A 133 24.76 -14.25 -22.03
CA TYR A 133 24.55 -14.55 -23.43
C TYR A 133 25.54 -13.79 -24.32
N LEU A 134 25.68 -12.47 -24.15
CA LEU A 134 26.60 -11.65 -24.94
C LEU A 134 28.07 -12.06 -24.74
N LEU A 135 28.48 -12.38 -23.52
CA LEU A 135 29.83 -12.85 -23.24
C LEU A 135 30.12 -14.19 -23.94
N VAL A 136 29.18 -15.13 -23.88
CA VAL A 136 29.31 -16.44 -24.51
C VAL A 136 29.25 -16.32 -26.04
N VAL A 137 28.41 -15.43 -26.60
CA VAL A 137 28.44 -15.09 -28.03
C VAL A 137 29.83 -14.58 -28.43
N GLY A 138 30.41 -13.66 -27.65
CA GLY A 138 31.74 -13.13 -27.91
C GLY A 138 32.83 -14.21 -27.89
N GLN A 139 32.74 -15.15 -26.95
CA GLN A 139 33.69 -16.25 -26.78
C GLN A 139 33.62 -17.28 -27.92
N PHE A 140 32.41 -17.76 -28.25
CA PHE A 140 32.21 -18.84 -29.23
C PHE A 140 31.98 -18.32 -30.65
N ARG A 141 31.82 -17.01 -30.83
CA ARG A 141 31.47 -16.34 -32.10
C ARG A 141 30.26 -16.98 -32.80
N SER A 142 29.33 -17.49 -32.00
CA SER A 142 28.12 -18.17 -32.47
C SER A 142 26.94 -17.69 -31.63
N TYR A 143 25.80 -17.46 -32.28
CA TYR A 143 24.56 -17.05 -31.63
C TYR A 143 23.72 -18.25 -31.13
N LEU A 144 23.95 -19.44 -31.71
CA LEU A 144 23.22 -20.67 -31.36
C LEU A 144 23.83 -21.40 -30.18
N VAL A 145 25.16 -21.48 -30.12
CA VAL A 145 25.88 -22.17 -29.03
C VAL A 145 25.51 -21.62 -27.64
N PRO A 146 25.50 -20.30 -27.40
CA PRO A 146 25.06 -19.73 -26.13
C PRO A 146 23.62 -20.11 -25.77
N LEU A 147 22.71 -20.11 -26.74
CA LEU A 147 21.30 -20.42 -26.50
C LEU A 147 21.13 -21.88 -26.03
N VAL A 148 21.87 -22.82 -26.63
CA VAL A 148 21.85 -24.23 -26.24
C VAL A 148 22.43 -24.44 -24.84
N ILE A 149 23.56 -23.79 -24.53
CA ILE A 149 24.21 -23.89 -23.20
C ILE A 149 23.32 -23.30 -22.11
N MET A 150 22.62 -22.20 -22.41
CA MET A 150 21.78 -21.50 -21.46
C MET A 150 20.36 -22.07 -21.36
N ALA A 151 19.89 -22.89 -22.31
CA ALA A 151 18.53 -23.44 -22.31
C ALA A 151 18.11 -24.16 -21.02
N PRO A 152 18.98 -24.88 -20.30
CA PRO A 152 18.62 -25.49 -19.01
C PRO A 152 18.31 -24.47 -17.91
N ILE A 153 18.89 -23.28 -17.96
CA ILE A 153 18.78 -22.26 -16.90
C ILE A 153 17.32 -21.77 -16.70
N PRO A 154 16.56 -21.34 -17.73
CA PRO A 154 15.14 -21.03 -17.55
C PRO A 154 14.29 -22.27 -17.25
N LEU A 155 14.74 -23.47 -17.63
CA LEU A 155 14.06 -24.73 -17.33
C LEU A 155 14.17 -25.10 -15.84
N THR A 156 15.21 -24.65 -15.12
CA THR A 156 15.33 -24.88 -13.67
C THR A 156 14.18 -24.22 -12.89
N VAL A 157 13.71 -23.05 -13.34
CA VAL A 157 12.55 -22.36 -12.76
C VAL A 157 11.32 -23.27 -12.76
N ILE A 158 11.09 -23.98 -13.87
CA ILE A 158 9.98 -24.93 -14.03
C ILE A 158 10.18 -26.15 -13.11
N GLY A 159 11.41 -26.57 -12.85
CA GLY A 159 11.72 -27.70 -11.96
C GLY A 159 11.59 -27.37 -10.46
N VAL A 160 11.91 -26.14 -10.06
CA VAL A 160 11.87 -25.71 -8.65
C VAL A 160 10.42 -25.60 -8.13
N MET A 161 9.49 -25.18 -8.98
CA MET A 161 8.08 -24.98 -8.60
C MET A 161 7.37 -26.26 -8.10
N PRO A 162 7.45 -27.40 -8.81
CA PRO A 162 6.94 -28.69 -8.29
C PRO A 162 7.64 -29.14 -7.01
N GLY A 163 8.93 -28.85 -6.84
CA GLY A 163 9.68 -29.17 -5.62
C GLY A 163 9.11 -28.46 -4.39
N HIS A 164 8.82 -27.17 -4.52
CA HIS A 164 8.15 -26.38 -3.48
C HIS A 164 6.74 -26.90 -3.18
N TRP A 165 5.99 -27.24 -4.22
CA TRP A 165 4.64 -27.81 -4.06
C TRP A 165 4.65 -29.15 -3.33
N LEU A 166 5.58 -30.06 -3.69
CA LEU A 166 5.72 -31.37 -3.08
C LEU A 166 6.17 -31.29 -1.61
N MET A 167 7.03 -30.34 -1.27
CA MET A 167 7.50 -30.12 0.10
C MET A 167 6.55 -29.25 0.94
N HIS A 168 5.42 -28.80 0.38
CA HIS A 168 4.52 -27.83 1.01
C HIS A 168 5.24 -26.58 1.55
N ALA A 169 6.31 -26.16 0.86
CA ALA A 169 7.15 -25.04 1.28
C ALA A 169 6.83 -23.79 0.46
N GLN A 170 6.79 -22.63 1.12
CA GLN A 170 6.53 -21.36 0.45
C GLN A 170 7.70 -20.98 -0.46
N PHE A 171 7.40 -20.43 -1.64
CA PHE A 171 8.41 -19.87 -2.52
C PHE A 171 8.80 -18.48 -2.03
N THR A 172 10.02 -18.35 -1.51
CA THR A 172 10.49 -17.11 -0.85
C THR A 172 11.64 -16.46 -1.62
N ALA A 173 12.04 -15.25 -1.22
CA ALA A 173 13.22 -14.59 -1.77
C ALA A 173 14.48 -15.47 -1.66
N THR A 174 14.64 -16.22 -0.57
CA THR A 174 15.74 -17.17 -0.38
C THR A 174 15.68 -18.32 -1.39
N SER A 175 14.50 -18.83 -1.71
CA SER A 175 14.30 -19.85 -2.76
C SER A 175 14.73 -19.34 -4.14
N MET A 176 14.46 -18.07 -4.43
CA MET A 176 14.88 -17.45 -5.70
C MET A 176 16.40 -17.24 -5.77
N ILE A 177 17.07 -16.93 -4.65
CA ILE A 177 18.54 -16.92 -4.61
C ILE A 177 19.09 -18.31 -4.91
N GLY A 178 18.52 -19.36 -4.30
CA GLY A 178 18.91 -20.74 -4.57
C GLY A 178 18.75 -21.16 -6.03
N MET A 179 17.69 -20.69 -6.69
CA MET A 179 17.48 -20.90 -8.13
C MET A 179 18.56 -20.22 -8.98
N ILE A 180 18.95 -18.98 -8.67
CA ILE A 180 19.95 -18.22 -9.44
C ILE A 180 21.35 -18.84 -9.28
N ALA A 181 21.63 -19.47 -8.15
CA ALA A 181 22.92 -20.09 -7.86
C ALA A 181 23.12 -21.48 -8.51
N LEU A 182 22.07 -22.08 -9.09
CA LEU A 182 22.04 -23.44 -9.63
C LEU A 182 22.37 -23.47 -11.13
#